data_AF-A0A943RRH0-F1
#
_entry.id   AF-A0A943RRH0-F1
#
_cell.length_a   1.000
_cell.length_b   1.000
_cell.length_c   1.000
_cell.angle_alpha   90.00
_cell.angle_beta   90.00
_cell.angle_gamma   90.00
#
_symmetry.space_group_name_H-M   'P 1'
#
loop_
_entity.id
_entity.type
_entity.pdbx_description
1 polymer ?
#
loop_
_entity_poly.entity_id
_entity_poly.type
_entity_poly.pdbx_seq_one_letter_code
_entity_poly.pdbx_strand_id
1 'polypeptide(L)'
;VNPIRQRHQMKKDIKGAEYLCGFSRKDRLLPVITLVLYVGETPWDGAVNLREMVDMYRIPEKLRDYVQDYHIHVLDVCHISEERLQDFPPDIRFMFQFMKNQKDKNALKCLLENSAPETISDDTYIALADYTGEPGLLKIMEEVKKVGGVDMCQAIREMVEDGRRLGEEEGRRLGKEEGRRLGEQRFRLLMTYMCDAGESDMIVKVVKDEELLQEMYRKYQI
;
A
#
# COMPACT_ATOMS: atom_id res chain seq x y z
N VAL A 1 7.07 -6.85 37.09
CA VAL A 1 6.58 -7.33 38.41
C VAL A 1 5.11 -7.68 38.28
N ASN A 2 4.63 -8.81 38.82
CA ASN A 2 3.24 -9.26 38.67
C ASN A 2 2.25 -8.34 39.44
N PRO A 3 1.33 -7.64 38.76
CA PRO A 3 0.40 -6.69 39.39
C PRO A 3 -0.62 -7.35 40.33
N ILE A 4 -0.97 -8.62 40.10
CA ILE A 4 -1.89 -9.36 40.97
C ILE A 4 -1.25 -9.61 42.34
N ARG A 5 0.02 -10.06 42.34
CA ARG A 5 0.80 -10.25 43.56
C ARG A 5 0.94 -8.95 44.37
N GLN A 6 1.17 -7.82 43.71
CA GLN A 6 1.26 -6.52 44.40
C GLN A 6 -0.05 -6.13 45.09
N ARG A 7 -1.20 -6.35 44.43
CA ARG A 7 -2.52 -6.10 45.02
C ARG A 7 -2.72 -6.89 46.30
N HIS A 8 -2.38 -8.18 46.30
CA HIS A 8 -2.50 -9.02 47.49
C HIS A 8 -1.49 -8.69 48.58
N GLN A 9 -0.29 -8.24 48.23
CA GLN A 9 0.68 -7.75 49.21
C GLN A 9 0.20 -6.49 49.94
N MET A 10 -0.46 -5.57 49.23
CA MET A 10 -1.06 -4.38 49.84
C MET A 10 -2.24 -4.75 50.75
N LYS A 11 -3.09 -5.69 50.32
CA LYS A 11 -4.28 -6.11 51.07
C LYS A 11 -3.97 -7.10 52.20
N LYS A 12 -2.80 -7.74 52.18
CA LYS A 12 -2.36 -8.79 53.13
C LYS A 12 -3.42 -9.89 53.30
N ASP A 13 -4.10 -10.24 52.23
CA ASP A 13 -5.29 -11.11 52.20
C ASP A 13 -4.99 -12.56 51.78
N ILE A 14 -3.79 -12.85 51.28
CA ILE A 14 -3.31 -14.20 50.93
C ILE A 14 -2.36 -14.77 52.00
N LYS A 15 -2.42 -16.08 52.25
CA LYS A 15 -1.63 -16.79 53.27
C LYS A 15 -1.13 -18.15 52.78
N GLY A 16 -0.11 -18.69 53.45
CA GLY A 16 0.41 -20.03 53.17
C GLY A 16 0.87 -20.19 51.72
N ALA A 17 0.36 -21.21 51.02
CA ALA A 17 0.71 -21.49 49.62
C ALA A 17 0.33 -20.34 48.67
N GLU A 18 -0.78 -19.63 48.91
CA GLU A 18 -1.19 -18.49 48.07
C GLU A 18 -0.21 -17.32 48.17
N TYR A 19 0.38 -17.11 49.36
CA TYR A 19 1.42 -16.09 49.56
C TYR A 19 2.70 -16.41 48.76
N LEU A 20 3.06 -17.69 48.66
CA LEU A 20 4.24 -18.14 47.92
C LEU A 20 4.06 -18.00 46.40
N CYS A 21 2.91 -18.40 45.86
CA CYS A 21 2.64 -18.26 44.43
C CYS A 21 2.25 -16.81 44.04
N GLY A 22 1.78 -16.00 44.98
CA GLY A 22 1.36 -14.63 44.75
C GLY A 22 -0.01 -14.50 44.08
N PHE A 23 -0.80 -15.57 44.09
CA PHE A 23 -2.15 -15.66 43.52
C PHE A 23 -3.11 -16.29 44.53
N SER A 24 -4.31 -15.75 44.62
CA SER A 24 -5.44 -16.42 45.27
C SER A 24 -6.10 -17.42 44.32
N ARG A 25 -6.72 -18.49 44.87
CA ARG A 25 -7.57 -19.42 44.09
C ARG A 25 -8.73 -18.72 43.36
N LYS A 26 -9.12 -17.55 43.83
CA LYS A 26 -10.20 -16.74 43.23
C LYS A 26 -9.70 -15.86 42.07
N ASP A 27 -8.40 -15.68 41.93
CA ASP A 27 -7.86 -14.86 40.85
C ASP A 27 -8.13 -15.52 39.50
N ARG A 28 -8.34 -14.66 38.49
CA ARG A 28 -8.49 -15.04 37.10
C ARG A 28 -7.55 -14.18 36.27
N LEU A 29 -6.75 -14.81 35.44
CA LEU A 29 -5.89 -14.12 34.48
C LEU A 29 -6.76 -13.60 33.33
N LEU A 30 -6.36 -12.46 32.76
CA LEU A 30 -6.93 -12.00 31.50
C LEU A 30 -6.39 -12.90 30.39
N PRO A 31 -7.25 -13.45 29.52
CA PRO A 31 -6.80 -14.25 28.40
C PRO A 31 -6.01 -13.39 27.42
N VAL A 32 -4.93 -13.95 26.87
CA VAL A 32 -4.13 -13.34 25.80
C VAL A 32 -4.26 -14.23 24.58
N ILE A 33 -4.64 -13.63 23.45
CA ILE A 33 -4.69 -14.29 22.14
C ILE A 33 -3.57 -13.69 21.30
N THR A 34 -2.68 -14.54 20.78
CA THR A 34 -1.61 -14.13 19.87
C THR A 34 -2.01 -14.50 18.45
N LEU A 35 -2.01 -13.52 17.56
CA LEU A 35 -2.27 -13.71 16.13
C LEU A 35 -0.99 -13.44 15.35
N VAL A 36 -0.65 -14.32 14.41
CA VAL A 36 0.43 -14.14 13.45
C VAL A 36 -0.19 -13.66 12.14
N LEU A 37 0.13 -12.44 11.74
CA LEU A 37 -0.27 -11.92 10.43
C LEU A 37 0.74 -12.40 9.37
N TYR A 38 0.28 -13.23 8.45
CA TYR A 38 1.07 -13.70 7.32
C TYR A 38 0.63 -12.96 6.06
N VAL A 39 1.58 -12.27 5.43
CA VAL A 39 1.38 -11.46 4.22
C VAL A 39 2.33 -11.94 3.14
N GLY A 40 2.12 -13.18 2.68
CA GLY A 40 2.94 -13.84 1.67
C GLY A 40 2.26 -13.93 0.31
N GLU A 41 3.07 -14.18 -0.73
CA GLU A 41 2.55 -14.37 -2.10
C GLU A 41 1.88 -15.73 -2.31
N THR A 42 2.29 -16.74 -1.55
CA THR A 42 1.73 -18.09 -1.58
C THR A 42 0.92 -18.34 -0.32
N PRO A 43 -0.13 -19.19 -0.35
CA PRO A 43 -0.85 -19.56 0.86
C PRO A 43 0.07 -20.12 1.93
N TRP A 44 -0.21 -19.81 3.20
CA TRP A 44 0.54 -20.38 4.32
C TRP A 44 0.41 -21.91 4.34
N ASP A 45 1.55 -22.60 4.32
CA ASP A 45 1.68 -24.06 4.37
C ASP A 45 2.49 -24.56 5.57
N GLY A 46 2.87 -23.66 6.48
CA GLY A 46 3.66 -23.97 7.67
C GLY A 46 2.83 -24.52 8.83
N ALA A 47 3.53 -24.88 9.90
CA ALA A 47 2.92 -25.46 11.09
C ALA A 47 1.87 -24.54 11.74
N VAL A 48 0.73 -25.11 12.15
CA VAL A 48 -0.36 -24.41 12.85
C VAL A 48 -0.48 -24.83 14.31
N ASN A 49 0.41 -25.70 14.78
CA ASN A 49 0.51 -26.11 16.17
C ASN A 49 1.96 -26.45 16.53
N LEU A 50 2.28 -26.43 17.82
CA LEU A 50 3.65 -26.65 18.29
C LEU A 50 4.17 -28.04 17.92
N ARG A 51 3.32 -29.08 17.98
CA ARG A 51 3.78 -30.45 17.71
C ARG A 51 4.23 -30.68 16.27
N GLU A 52 3.66 -29.97 15.30
CA GLU A 52 4.14 -29.98 13.91
C GLU A 52 5.57 -29.41 13.76
N MET A 53 5.99 -28.53 14.69
CA MET A 53 7.35 -27.97 14.69
C MET A 53 8.37 -28.82 15.46
N VAL A 54 7.90 -29.63 16.41
CA VAL A 54 8.75 -30.44 17.28
C VAL A 54 8.99 -31.81 16.66
N ASP A 55 10.23 -32.27 16.67
CA ASP A 55 10.56 -33.65 16.28
C ASP A 55 10.09 -34.66 17.33
N MET A 56 8.80 -35.04 17.23
CA MET A 56 8.15 -35.97 18.15
C MET A 56 8.76 -37.38 18.10
N TYR A 57 9.51 -37.74 17.05
CA TYR A 57 10.17 -39.05 16.95
C TYR A 57 11.35 -39.16 17.92
N ARG A 58 12.00 -38.05 18.24
CA ARG A 58 13.10 -38.00 19.22
C ARG A 58 12.62 -37.99 20.67
N ILE A 59 11.32 -37.84 20.90
CA ILE A 59 10.72 -37.84 22.23
C ILE A 59 10.25 -39.26 22.57
N PRO A 60 10.70 -39.85 23.69
CA PRO A 60 10.20 -41.14 24.16
C PRO A 60 8.68 -41.17 24.23
N GLU A 61 8.06 -42.26 23.78
CA GLU A 61 6.59 -42.38 23.66
C GLU A 61 5.85 -42.01 24.96
N LYS A 62 6.37 -42.46 26.11
CA LYS A 62 5.83 -42.15 27.44
C LYS A 62 5.85 -40.67 27.82
N LEU A 63 6.64 -39.85 27.13
CA LEU A 63 6.78 -38.41 27.39
C LEU A 63 6.00 -37.54 26.40
N ARG A 64 5.49 -38.11 25.30
CA ARG A 64 4.81 -37.35 24.24
C ARG A 64 3.55 -36.65 24.74
N ASP A 65 2.80 -37.27 25.65
CA ASP A 65 1.58 -36.70 26.23
C ASP A 65 1.84 -35.47 27.10
N TYR A 66 3.06 -35.29 27.59
CA TYR A 66 3.46 -34.12 28.38
C TYR A 66 3.89 -32.94 27.51
N VAL A 67 4.13 -33.16 26.22
CA VAL A 67 4.46 -32.09 25.27
C VAL A 67 3.18 -31.34 24.94
N GLN A 68 3.18 -30.06 25.33
CA GLN A 68 2.07 -29.15 25.06
C GLN A 68 1.92 -28.94 23.56
N ASP A 69 0.67 -28.87 23.11
CA ASP A 69 0.35 -28.60 21.71
C ASP A 69 -0.37 -27.26 21.61
N TYR A 70 0.41 -26.19 21.60
CA TYR A 70 -0.14 -24.85 21.48
C TYR A 70 -0.54 -24.58 20.04
N HIS A 71 -1.79 -24.16 19.83
CA HIS A 71 -2.25 -23.72 18.52
C HIS A 71 -1.66 -22.36 18.17
N ILE A 72 -1.20 -22.22 16.93
CA ILE A 72 -0.66 -20.98 16.37
C ILE A 72 -1.75 -20.38 15.48
N HIS A 73 -2.31 -19.23 15.89
CA HIS A 73 -3.33 -18.55 15.12
C HIS A 73 -2.68 -17.75 13.99
N VAL A 74 -2.51 -18.38 12.82
CA VAL A 74 -2.02 -17.71 11.61
C VAL A 74 -3.21 -17.14 10.84
N LEU A 75 -3.16 -15.83 10.55
CA LEU A 75 -4.07 -15.15 9.64
C LEU A 75 -3.33 -14.87 8.33
N ASP A 76 -3.64 -15.65 7.31
CA ASP A 76 -3.15 -15.43 5.95
C ASP A 76 -3.97 -14.31 5.28
N VAL A 77 -3.43 -13.10 5.30
CA VAL A 77 -4.14 -11.88 4.86
C VAL A 77 -4.35 -11.85 3.35
N CYS A 78 -3.40 -12.38 2.57
CA CYS A 78 -3.49 -12.35 1.11
C CYS A 78 -4.46 -13.40 0.56
N HIS A 79 -4.70 -14.48 1.29
CA HIS A 79 -5.55 -15.60 0.85
C HIS A 79 -6.85 -15.74 1.66
N ILE A 80 -7.15 -14.81 2.57
CA ILE A 80 -8.40 -14.79 3.33
C ILE A 80 -9.61 -14.59 2.40
N SER A 81 -10.71 -15.28 2.72
CA SER A 81 -11.99 -15.11 2.01
C SER A 81 -12.65 -13.77 2.34
N GLU A 82 -13.44 -13.23 1.40
CA GLU A 82 -14.19 -11.99 1.64
C GLU A 82 -15.23 -12.14 2.77
N GLU A 83 -15.80 -13.33 2.96
CA GLU A 83 -16.70 -13.62 4.08
C GLU A 83 -15.99 -13.44 5.43
N ARG A 84 -14.79 -14.02 5.58
CA ARG A 84 -13.99 -13.90 6.80
C ARG A 84 -13.48 -12.49 7.05
N LEU A 85 -13.29 -11.70 6.00
CA LEU A 85 -12.93 -10.28 6.13
C LEU A 85 -14.05 -9.45 6.77
N GLN A 86 -15.32 -9.85 6.60
CA GLN A 86 -16.47 -9.15 7.19
C GLN A 86 -16.52 -9.26 8.72
N ASP A 87 -15.88 -10.28 9.29
CA ASP A 87 -15.79 -10.47 10.74
C ASP A 87 -14.92 -9.40 11.43
N PHE A 88 -14.08 -8.68 10.65
CA PHE A 88 -13.20 -7.64 11.18
C PHE A 88 -13.88 -6.27 11.20
N PRO A 89 -13.47 -5.39 12.16
CA PRO A 89 -13.85 -3.99 12.14
C PRO A 89 -13.57 -3.32 10.79
N PRO A 90 -14.35 -2.31 10.37
CA PRO A 90 -14.22 -1.70 9.04
C PRO A 90 -12.82 -1.20 8.69
N ASP A 91 -12.10 -0.61 9.65
CA ASP A 91 -10.74 -0.11 9.45
C ASP A 91 -9.73 -1.26 9.22
N ILE A 92 -9.77 -2.29 10.06
CA ILE A 92 -8.92 -3.48 9.92
C ILE A 92 -9.27 -4.28 8.66
N ARG A 93 -10.56 -4.43 8.34
CA ARG A 93 -11.03 -5.07 7.11
C ARG A 93 -10.47 -4.35 5.89
N PHE A 94 -10.58 -3.03 5.85
CA PHE A 94 -10.04 -2.24 4.76
C PHE A 94 -8.53 -2.40 4.64
N MET A 95 -7.80 -2.38 5.76
CA MET A 95 -6.35 -2.62 5.77
C MET A 95 -6.00 -3.98 5.19
N PHE A 96 -6.72 -5.05 5.56
CA PHE A 96 -6.49 -6.38 5.00
C PHE A 96 -6.84 -6.46 3.51
N GLN A 97 -7.93 -5.84 3.07
CA GLN A 97 -8.29 -5.75 1.66
C GLN A 97 -7.25 -4.97 0.86
N PHE A 98 -6.68 -3.91 1.44
CA PHE A 98 -5.61 -3.15 0.82
C PHE A 98 -4.35 -4.02 0.65
N MET A 99 -3.90 -4.69 1.72
CA MET A 99 -2.72 -5.56 1.66
C MET A 99 -2.89 -6.72 0.67
N LYS A 100 -4.08 -7.34 0.64
CA LYS A 100 -4.44 -8.41 -0.29
C LYS A 100 -4.37 -7.97 -1.75
N ASN A 101 -4.90 -6.78 -2.06
CA ASN A 101 -5.02 -6.29 -3.44
C ASN A 101 -3.85 -5.43 -3.88
N GLN A 102 -2.79 -5.26 -3.07
CA GLN A 102 -1.72 -4.27 -3.31
C GLN A 102 -1.07 -4.34 -4.71
N LYS A 103 -1.03 -5.52 -5.32
CA LYS A 103 -0.42 -5.75 -6.65
C LYS A 103 -1.40 -5.53 -7.80
N ASP A 104 -2.70 -5.53 -7.53
CA ASP A 104 -3.75 -5.28 -8.52
C ASP A 104 -4.22 -3.84 -8.43
N LYS A 105 -3.70 -3.01 -9.33
CA LYS A 105 -4.01 -1.59 -9.40
C LYS A 105 -5.50 -1.30 -9.61
N ASN A 106 -6.21 -2.14 -10.38
CA ASN A 106 -7.63 -1.94 -10.65
C ASN A 106 -8.47 -2.32 -9.42
N ALA A 107 -8.12 -3.42 -8.76
CA ALA A 107 -8.77 -3.85 -7.53
C ALA A 107 -8.56 -2.82 -6.40
N LEU A 108 -7.34 -2.31 -6.22
CA LEU A 108 -7.06 -1.22 -5.27
C LEU A 108 -7.88 0.04 -5.57
N LYS A 109 -7.93 0.46 -6.84
CA LYS A 109 -8.72 1.63 -7.22
C LYS A 109 -10.20 1.42 -6.88
N CYS A 110 -10.76 0.25 -7.22
CA CYS A 110 -12.13 -0.10 -6.90
C CYS A 110 -12.39 -0.12 -5.39
N LEU A 111 -11.45 -0.66 -4.61
CA LEU A 111 -11.50 -0.69 -3.14
C LEU A 111 -11.56 0.72 -2.55
N LEU A 112 -10.70 1.62 -3.05
CA LEU A 112 -10.62 3.01 -2.61
C LEU A 112 -11.86 3.83 -2.96
N GLU A 113 -12.49 3.55 -4.10
CA GLU A 113 -13.68 4.27 -4.55
C GLU A 113 -14.97 3.78 -3.87
N ASN A 114 -15.09 2.47 -3.61
CA ASN A 114 -16.37 1.85 -3.23
C ASN A 114 -16.43 1.30 -1.81
N SER A 115 -15.30 1.08 -1.14
CA SER A 115 -15.25 0.31 0.11
C SER A 115 -14.32 0.90 1.17
N ALA A 116 -13.64 2.00 0.87
CA ALA A 116 -12.83 2.71 1.84
C ALA A 116 -13.73 3.35 2.91
N PRO A 117 -13.42 3.14 4.21
CA PRO A 117 -14.21 3.71 5.29
C PRO A 117 -14.00 5.23 5.35
N GLU A 118 -15.04 5.96 5.77
CA GLU A 118 -14.97 7.42 5.93
C GLU A 118 -13.87 7.86 6.88
N THR A 119 -13.55 7.03 7.87
CA THR A 119 -12.48 7.26 8.84
C THR A 119 -11.67 6.00 9.07
N ILE A 120 -10.36 6.17 9.27
CA ILE A 120 -9.43 5.11 9.63
C ILE A 120 -8.73 5.51 10.93
N SER A 121 -8.51 4.54 11.81
CA SER A 121 -7.75 4.76 13.05
C SER A 121 -6.29 5.10 12.74
N ASP A 122 -5.69 5.97 13.55
CA ASP A 122 -4.27 6.37 13.40
C ASP A 122 -3.35 5.15 13.32
N ASP A 123 -3.59 4.15 14.16
CA ASP A 123 -2.80 2.92 14.20
C ASP A 123 -2.88 2.14 12.89
N THR A 124 -4.08 2.03 12.30
CA THR A 124 -4.29 1.36 11.01
C THR A 124 -3.60 2.10 9.87
N TYR A 125 -3.66 3.44 9.91
CA TYR A 125 -2.97 4.26 8.92
C TYR A 125 -1.44 4.10 9.02
N ILE A 126 -0.89 4.16 10.23
CA ILE A 126 0.54 3.96 10.48
C ILE A 126 0.96 2.57 9.99
N ALA A 127 0.18 1.54 10.29
CA ALA A 127 0.45 0.18 9.83
C ALA A 127 0.48 0.08 8.29
N LEU A 128 -0.48 0.71 7.60
CA LEU A 128 -0.51 0.74 6.13
C LEU A 128 0.66 1.50 5.52
N ALA A 129 1.04 2.64 6.10
CA ALA A 129 2.15 3.44 5.61
C ALA A 129 3.50 2.73 5.81
N ASP A 130 3.68 2.07 6.96
CA ASP A 130 4.87 1.24 7.23
C ASP A 130 4.92 0.03 6.28
N TYR A 131 3.80 -0.66 6.10
CA TYR A 131 3.67 -1.80 5.21
C TYR A 131 3.98 -1.45 3.74
N THR A 132 3.47 -0.33 3.24
CA THR A 132 3.71 0.12 1.86
C THR A 132 5.14 0.63 1.63
N GLY A 133 5.89 0.92 2.70
CA GLY A 133 7.20 1.55 2.61
C GLY A 133 7.15 2.98 2.04
N GLU A 134 5.98 3.61 2.07
CA GLU A 134 5.72 4.93 1.48
C GLU A 134 5.51 5.97 2.59
N PRO A 135 6.60 6.54 3.15
CA PRO A 135 6.50 7.57 4.19
C PRO A 135 5.78 8.85 3.73
N GLY A 136 5.57 9.01 2.41
CA GLY A 136 4.69 10.03 1.84
C GLY A 136 3.25 9.94 2.37
N LEU A 137 2.75 8.73 2.63
CA LEU A 137 1.45 8.54 3.28
C LEU A 137 1.44 9.19 4.67
N LEU A 138 2.45 8.98 5.51
CA LEU A 138 2.48 9.59 6.86
C LEU A 138 2.38 11.13 6.83
N LYS A 139 3.04 11.78 5.87
CA LYS A 139 2.96 13.24 5.71
C LYS A 139 1.54 13.72 5.40
N ILE A 140 0.83 12.98 4.57
CA ILE A 140 -0.56 13.30 4.20
C ILE A 140 -1.47 13.18 5.42
N MET A 141 -1.27 12.19 6.28
CA MET A 141 -2.01 12.10 7.55
C MET A 141 -1.73 13.28 8.47
N GLU A 142 -0.48 13.77 8.56
CA GLU A 142 -0.16 14.96 9.36
C GLU A 142 -0.81 16.23 8.81
N GLU A 143 -0.91 16.37 7.49
CA GLU A 143 -1.55 17.52 6.84
C GLU A 143 -3.06 17.48 7.00
N VAL A 144 -3.69 16.33 6.77
CA VAL A 144 -5.14 16.12 6.89
C VAL A 144 -5.61 16.22 8.35
N LYS A 145 -4.82 15.72 9.32
CA LYS A 145 -5.11 15.87 10.76
C LYS A 145 -5.27 17.32 11.21
N LYS A 146 -4.56 18.27 10.59
CA LYS A 146 -4.67 19.70 10.93
C LYS A 146 -6.02 20.30 10.55
N VAL A 147 -6.77 19.68 9.65
CA VAL A 147 -8.06 20.16 9.12
C VAL A 147 -9.26 19.56 9.89
N GLY A 148 -9.03 18.55 10.75
CA GLY A 148 -10.03 17.94 11.60
C GLY A 148 -10.56 16.62 11.02
N GLY A 149 -9.94 15.51 11.46
CA GLY A 149 -10.30 14.14 11.08
C GLY A 149 -9.60 13.64 9.81
N VAL A 150 -9.43 12.32 9.70
CA VAL A 150 -8.78 11.66 8.55
C VAL A 150 -9.86 11.09 7.62
N ASP A 151 -10.28 11.85 6.61
CA ASP A 151 -10.96 11.28 5.43
C ASP A 151 -9.87 10.74 4.49
N MET A 152 -9.51 9.48 4.69
CA MET A 152 -8.47 8.80 3.90
C MET A 152 -8.85 8.73 2.42
N CYS A 153 -10.15 8.58 2.11
CA CYS A 153 -10.65 8.51 0.75
C CYS A 153 -10.41 9.84 0.04
N GLN A 154 -10.62 10.97 0.72
CA GLN A 154 -10.31 12.29 0.19
C GLN A 154 -8.80 12.43 -0.04
N ALA A 155 -7.98 12.08 0.94
CA ALA A 155 -6.54 12.17 0.85
C ALA A 155 -5.97 11.38 -0.35
N ILE A 156 -6.45 10.15 -0.56
CA ILE A 156 -6.01 9.30 -1.66
C ILE A 156 -6.54 9.82 -3.00
N ARG A 157 -7.78 10.31 -3.07
CA ARG A 157 -8.32 10.95 -4.28
C ARG A 157 -7.50 12.18 -4.68
N GLU A 158 -7.12 13.01 -3.70
CA GLU A 158 -6.28 14.18 -3.92
C GLU A 158 -4.89 13.79 -4.43
N MET A 159 -4.24 12.76 -3.86
CA MET A 159 -2.98 12.24 -4.39
C MET A 159 -3.07 11.77 -5.84
N VAL A 160 -4.13 11.02 -6.17
CA VAL A 160 -4.35 10.51 -7.53
C VAL A 160 -4.55 11.66 -8.51
N GLU A 161 -5.33 12.66 -8.12
CA GLU A 161 -5.61 13.85 -8.92
C GLU A 161 -4.37 14.73 -9.10
N ASP A 162 -3.56 14.89 -8.05
CA ASP A 162 -2.26 15.56 -8.13
C ASP A 162 -1.30 14.84 -9.07
N GLY A 163 -1.24 13.50 -8.98
CA GLY A 163 -0.47 12.68 -9.92
C GLY A 163 -0.93 12.85 -11.36
N ARG A 164 -2.26 12.90 -11.61
CA ARG A 164 -2.83 13.17 -12.94
C ARG A 164 -2.42 14.54 -13.45
N ARG A 165 -2.57 15.58 -12.62
CA ARG A 165 -2.23 16.96 -12.97
C ARG A 165 -0.75 17.11 -13.31
N LEU A 166 0.15 16.56 -12.49
CA LEU A 166 1.59 16.58 -12.74
C LEU A 166 1.93 15.84 -14.04
N GLY A 167 1.31 14.69 -14.29
CA GLY A 167 1.48 13.93 -15.52
C GLY A 167 1.04 14.70 -16.77
N GLU A 168 -0.09 15.41 -16.71
CA GLU A 168 -0.58 16.25 -17.80
C GLU A 168 0.32 17.46 -18.06
N GLU A 169 0.80 18.10 -17.01
CA GLU A 169 1.72 19.24 -17.11
C GLU A 169 3.04 18.82 -17.75
N GLU A 170 3.63 17.73 -17.27
CA GLU A 170 4.88 17.19 -17.80
C GLU A 170 4.71 16.68 -19.23
N GLY A 171 3.61 15.98 -19.52
CA GLY A 171 3.28 15.52 -20.88
C GLY A 171 3.10 16.68 -21.86
N ARG A 172 2.44 17.77 -21.42
CA ARG A 172 2.29 18.99 -22.23
C ARG A 172 3.63 19.69 -22.44
N ARG A 173 4.50 19.72 -21.44
CA ARG A 173 5.84 20.31 -21.53
C ARG A 173 6.71 19.54 -22.53
N LEU A 174 6.80 18.22 -22.38
CA LEU A 174 7.53 17.33 -23.28
C LEU A 174 6.98 17.40 -24.71
N GLY A 175 5.66 17.36 -24.89
CA GLY A 175 5.03 17.45 -26.20
C GLY A 175 5.30 18.76 -26.93
N LYS A 176 5.34 19.90 -26.21
CA LYS A 176 5.72 21.20 -26.79
C LYS A 176 7.19 21.23 -27.20
N GLU A 177 8.07 20.69 -26.38
CA GLU A 177 9.51 20.63 -26.65
C GLU A 177 9.81 19.74 -27.85
N GLU A 178 9.23 18.55 -27.89
CA GLU A 178 9.36 17.61 -29.00
C GLU A 178 8.74 18.17 -30.29
N GLY A 179 7.56 18.80 -30.21
CA GLY A 179 6.91 19.46 -31.34
C GLY A 179 7.75 20.59 -31.92
N ARG A 180 8.39 21.42 -31.07
CA ARG A 180 9.32 22.46 -31.53
C ARG A 180 10.53 21.84 -32.23
N ARG A 181 11.14 20.80 -31.64
CA ARG A 181 12.32 20.12 -32.22
C ARG A 181 12.00 19.50 -33.58
N LEU A 182 10.88 18.78 -33.70
CA LEU A 182 10.43 18.19 -34.95
C LEU A 182 10.08 19.25 -36.00
N GLY A 183 9.42 20.34 -35.59
CA GLY A 183 9.12 21.47 -36.46
C GLY A 183 10.38 22.12 -37.04
N GLU A 184 11.38 22.39 -36.20
CA GLU A 184 12.68 22.92 -36.64
C GLU A 184 13.42 21.95 -37.59
N GLN A 185 13.35 20.64 -37.32
CA GLN A 185 13.97 19.63 -38.19
C GLN A 185 13.28 19.55 -39.56
N ARG A 186 11.94 19.49 -39.60
CA ARG A 186 11.15 19.48 -40.84
C ARG A 186 11.41 20.74 -41.66
N PHE A 187 11.38 21.90 -41.01
CA PHE A 187 11.64 23.17 -41.68
C PHE A 187 13.07 23.25 -42.23
N ARG A 188 14.07 22.82 -41.46
CA ARG A 188 15.47 22.77 -41.93
C ARG A 188 15.62 21.86 -43.16
N LEU A 189 15.01 20.68 -43.13
CA LEU A 189 15.05 19.73 -44.24
C LEU A 189 14.39 20.32 -45.50
N LEU A 190 13.25 21.01 -45.34
CA LEU A 190 12.58 21.70 -46.44
C LEU A 190 13.49 22.76 -47.06
N MET A 191 14.13 23.58 -46.25
CA MET A 191 15.06 24.62 -46.74
C MET A 191 16.25 24.02 -47.49
N THR A 192 16.79 22.89 -47.02
CA THR A 192 17.84 22.16 -47.74
C THR A 192 17.36 21.70 -49.13
N TYR A 193 16.21 21.03 -49.21
CA TYR A 193 15.71 20.56 -50.51
C TYR A 193 15.38 21.71 -51.49
N MET A 194 14.79 22.80 -51.01
CA MET A 194 14.50 23.96 -51.86
C MET A 194 15.77 24.62 -52.39
N CYS A 195 16.84 24.68 -51.60
CA CYS A 195 18.15 25.15 -52.07
C CYS A 195 18.75 24.21 -53.12
N ASP A 196 18.70 22.90 -52.88
CA ASP A 196 19.25 21.89 -53.80
C ASP A 196 18.49 21.84 -55.15
N ALA A 197 17.18 22.12 -55.12
CA ALA A 197 16.33 22.22 -56.31
C ALA A 197 16.45 23.56 -57.06
N GLY A 198 17.19 24.54 -56.53
CA GLY A 198 17.32 25.88 -57.12
C GLY A 198 16.11 26.80 -56.91
N GLU A 199 15.22 26.48 -55.97
CA GLU A 199 13.98 27.21 -55.64
C GLU A 199 14.17 28.20 -54.49
N SER A 200 15.38 28.74 -54.32
CA SER A 200 15.75 29.61 -53.19
C SER A 200 14.94 30.92 -53.13
N ASP A 201 14.46 31.42 -54.28
CA ASP A 201 13.62 32.61 -54.38
C ASP A 201 12.21 32.42 -53.77
N MET A 202 11.74 31.16 -53.69
CA MET A 202 10.46 30.82 -53.07
C MET A 202 10.53 30.74 -51.54
N ILE A 203 11.71 30.60 -50.92
CA ILE A 203 11.87 30.47 -49.46
C ILE A 203 11.19 31.62 -48.71
N VAL A 204 11.39 32.86 -49.17
CA VAL A 204 10.82 34.05 -48.53
C VAL A 204 9.28 34.05 -48.60
N LYS A 205 8.70 33.45 -49.64
CA LYS A 205 7.25 33.31 -49.79
C LYS A 205 6.71 32.21 -48.88
N VAL A 206 7.39 31.05 -48.84
CA VAL A 206 7.05 29.89 -48.00
C VAL A 206 7.03 30.24 -46.51
N VAL A 207 7.95 31.08 -46.05
CA VAL A 207 8.00 31.51 -44.63
C VAL A 207 6.79 32.37 -44.24
N LYS A 208 6.19 33.07 -45.21
CA LYS A 208 5.08 34.02 -44.97
C LYS A 208 3.70 33.43 -45.26
N ASP A 209 3.65 32.32 -45.98
CA ASP A 209 2.44 31.69 -46.46
C ASP A 209 2.38 30.24 -45.97
N GLU A 210 1.46 29.98 -45.04
CA GLU A 210 1.29 28.68 -44.41
C GLU A 210 0.72 27.63 -45.37
N GLU A 211 -0.11 28.02 -46.34
CA GLU A 211 -0.63 27.09 -47.34
C GLU A 211 0.49 26.64 -48.29
N LEU A 212 1.31 27.59 -48.74
CA LEU A 212 2.48 27.29 -49.57
C LEU A 212 3.50 26.45 -48.81
N LEU A 213 3.70 26.69 -47.51
CA LEU A 213 4.55 25.85 -46.65
C LEU A 213 4.06 24.39 -46.61
N GLN A 214 2.75 24.17 -46.45
CA GLN A 214 2.16 22.83 -46.47
C GLN A 214 2.20 22.17 -47.85
N GLU A 215 2.10 22.94 -48.93
CA GLU A 215 2.28 22.44 -50.29
C GLU A 215 3.71 21.98 -50.53
N MET A 216 4.70 22.76 -50.08
CA MET A 216 6.12 22.42 -50.22
C MET A 216 6.51 21.22 -49.34
N TYR A 217 5.98 21.11 -48.12
CA TYR A 217 6.14 19.89 -47.32
C TYR A 217 5.63 18.64 -48.05
N ARG A 218 4.46 18.73 -48.72
CA ARG A 218 3.92 17.63 -49.52
C ARG A 218 4.77 17.33 -50.76
N LYS A 219 5.23 18.36 -51.48
CA LYS A 219 6.09 18.24 -52.67
C LYS A 219 7.37 17.47 -52.35
N TYR A 220 8.01 17.77 -51.22
CA TYR A 220 9.27 17.15 -50.80
C TYR A 220 9.10 15.96 -49.84
N GLN A 221 7.86 15.53 -49.57
CA GLN A 221 7.53 14.39 -48.71
C GLN A 221 8.10 14.48 -47.28
N ILE A 222 8.01 15.66 -46.66
CA ILE A 222 8.49 15.95 -45.29
C ILE A 222 7.32 16.03 -44.29
#